data_AF-A0A945A984-F1
#
_entry.id   AF-A0A945A984-F1
#
_cell.length_a   1.000
_cell.length_b   1.000
_cell.length_c   1.000
_cell.angle_alpha   90.00
_cell.angle_beta   90.00
_cell.angle_gamma   90.00
#
_symmetry.space_group_name_H-M   'P 1'
#
loop_
_entity.id
_entity.type
_entity.pdbx_description
1 polymer ?
#
loop_
_entity_poly.entity_id
_entity_poly.type
_entity_poly.pdbx_seq_one_letter_code
_entity_poly.pdbx_strand_id
1 'polypeptide(L)'
;MPILKRILEALLIALVYSLSGKLGQTMAILPGHATPIWPPAGVALAFLLLLGNRRALPGLLIGAYTDNLSFLTHTADILVMANVFLKNTGVVIGAVVQPIMGVYLIQHFIGREGPLYSIKSFLRFIAIIPIMCLFSASFGTSSLVLGGSAPWSKYTEIWLTWW
;
A
#
# COMPACT_ATOMS: atom_id res chain seq x y z
N MET A 1 -8.64 -25.08 15.66
CA MET A 1 -9.47 -24.14 14.86
C MET A 1 -8.95 -22.69 14.75
N PRO A 2 -8.14 -22.09 15.65
CA PRO A 2 -7.74 -20.68 15.51
C PRO A 2 -6.69 -20.43 14.41
N ILE A 3 -5.88 -21.43 14.04
CA ILE A 3 -4.86 -21.31 12.99
C ILE A 3 -5.48 -21.24 11.58
N LEU A 4 -6.43 -22.12 11.28
CA LEU A 4 -7.12 -22.18 9.99
C LEU A 4 -7.84 -20.86 9.70
N LYS A 5 -8.54 -20.31 10.70
CA LYS A 5 -9.18 -19.01 10.59
C LYS A 5 -8.20 -17.90 10.21
N ARG A 6 -7.02 -17.85 10.84
CA ARG A 6 -6.00 -16.83 10.53
C ARG A 6 -5.42 -16.99 9.13
N ILE A 7 -5.24 -18.22 8.67
CA ILE A 7 -4.78 -18.50 7.30
C ILE A 7 -5.84 -18.00 6.30
N LEU A 8 -7.11 -18.33 6.53
CA LEU A 8 -8.21 -17.86 5.69
C LEU A 8 -8.35 -16.33 5.68
N GLU A 9 -8.22 -15.68 6.84
CA GLU A 9 -8.18 -14.21 6.96
C GLU A 9 -7.03 -13.64 6.11
N ALA A 10 -5.81 -14.17 6.25
CA ALA A 10 -4.65 -13.71 5.49
C ALA A 10 -4.82 -13.91 3.96
N LEU A 11 -5.33 -15.06 3.54
CA LEU A 11 -5.60 -15.35 2.12
C LEU A 11 -6.66 -14.44 1.55
N LEU A 12 -7.74 -14.17 2.31
CA LEU A 12 -8.79 -13.26 1.88
C LEU A 12 -8.26 -11.83 1.73
N ILE A 13 -7.49 -11.34 2.71
CA ILE A 13 -6.89 -10.00 2.65
C ILE A 13 -5.97 -9.89 1.43
N ALA A 14 -5.09 -10.88 1.22
CA ALA A 14 -4.19 -10.89 0.07
C ALA A 14 -4.97 -10.86 -1.24
N LEU A 15 -6.01 -11.69 -1.37
CA LEU A 15 -6.86 -11.75 -2.56
C LEU A 15 -7.57 -10.42 -2.81
N VAL A 16 -8.24 -9.84 -1.81
CA VAL A 16 -8.99 -8.58 -1.95
C VAL A 16 -8.05 -7.42 -2.24
N TYR A 17 -6.92 -7.34 -1.53
CA TYR A 17 -5.87 -6.35 -1.80
C TYR A 17 -5.41 -6.47 -3.25
N SER A 18 -5.06 -7.67 -3.71
CA SER A 18 -4.53 -7.86 -5.06
C SER A 18 -5.54 -7.61 -6.17
N LEU A 19 -6.80 -8.02 -5.98
CA LEU A 19 -7.85 -7.70 -6.95
C LEU A 19 -8.09 -6.19 -7.04
N SER A 20 -8.05 -5.50 -5.90
CA SER A 20 -8.18 -4.05 -5.86
C SER A 20 -6.96 -3.34 -6.50
N GLY A 21 -5.78 -3.96 -6.44
CA GLY A 21 -4.55 -3.44 -7.06
C GLY A 21 -4.60 -3.58 -8.57
N LYS A 22 -5.05 -4.73 -9.07
CA LYS A 22 -5.34 -4.91 -10.50
C LYS A 22 -6.34 -3.88 -11.02
N LEU A 23 -7.36 -3.53 -10.24
CA LEU A 23 -8.30 -2.46 -10.59
C LEU A 23 -7.64 -1.08 -10.60
N GLY A 24 -6.77 -0.78 -9.63
CA GLY A 24 -5.99 0.46 -9.65
C GLY A 24 -5.10 0.56 -10.88
N GLN A 25 -4.46 -0.54 -11.27
CA GLN A 25 -3.58 -0.61 -12.44
C GLN A 25 -4.30 -0.33 -13.77
N THR A 26 -5.61 -0.62 -13.89
CA THR A 26 -6.37 -0.22 -15.11
C THR A 26 -6.58 1.29 -15.21
N MET A 27 -6.36 2.03 -14.11
CA MET A 27 -6.46 3.48 -14.03
C MET A 27 -5.08 4.17 -14.13
N ALA A 28 -4.03 3.46 -14.53
CA ALA A 28 -2.73 4.08 -14.76
C ALA A 28 -2.82 5.04 -15.96
N ILE A 29 -2.34 6.27 -15.78
CA ILE A 29 -2.35 7.32 -16.82
C ILE A 29 -0.90 7.78 -17.02
N LEU A 30 -0.48 7.97 -18.29
CA LEU A 30 0.88 8.34 -18.75
C LEU A 30 1.93 7.20 -18.70
N PRO A 31 3.08 7.28 -19.42
CA PRO A 31 4.03 6.16 -19.49
C PRO A 31 4.71 6.00 -18.13
N GLY A 32 4.11 5.14 -17.31
CA GLY A 32 4.52 4.87 -15.94
C GLY A 32 3.45 4.04 -15.26
N HIS A 33 3.85 3.14 -14.38
CA HIS A 33 2.92 2.32 -13.57
C HIS A 33 2.27 3.14 -12.44
N ALA A 34 2.10 4.44 -12.64
CA ALA A 34 1.58 5.37 -11.65
C ALA A 34 0.06 5.52 -11.80
N THR A 35 -0.66 5.34 -10.70
CA THR A 35 -2.12 5.36 -10.67
C THR A 35 -2.58 6.44 -9.70
N PRO A 36 -3.37 7.43 -10.13
CA PRO A 36 -3.85 8.49 -9.23
C PRO A 36 -4.88 7.97 -8.21
N ILE A 37 -5.50 6.82 -8.49
CA ILE A 37 -6.45 6.15 -7.58
C ILE A 37 -5.90 4.77 -7.27
N TRP A 38 -5.65 4.51 -5.99
CA TRP A 38 -5.12 3.23 -5.52
C TRP A 38 -6.04 2.57 -4.48
N PRO A 39 -7.05 1.80 -4.93
CA PRO A 39 -7.98 1.09 -4.04
C PRO A 39 -7.34 0.22 -2.94
N PRO A 40 -6.18 -0.45 -3.17
CA PRO A 40 -5.56 -1.28 -2.14
C PRO A 40 -5.22 -0.55 -0.84
N ALA A 41 -4.89 0.74 -0.91
CA ALA A 41 -4.58 1.52 0.28
C ALA A 41 -5.77 1.60 1.25
N GLY A 42 -6.98 1.80 0.72
CA GLY A 42 -8.21 1.80 1.50
C GLY A 42 -8.56 0.41 2.04
N VAL A 43 -8.38 -0.63 1.20
CA VAL A 43 -8.57 -2.03 1.61
C VAL A 43 -7.66 -2.40 2.79
N ALA A 44 -6.38 -2.04 2.70
CA ALA A 44 -5.41 -2.29 3.76
C ALA A 44 -5.81 -1.58 5.06
N LEU A 45 -6.14 -0.28 4.97
CA LEU A 45 -6.59 0.49 6.13
C LEU A 45 -7.84 -0.12 6.78
N ALA A 46 -8.82 -0.52 5.97
CA ALA A 46 -10.06 -1.15 6.45
C ALA A 46 -9.77 -2.45 7.20
N PHE A 47 -8.96 -3.36 6.63
CA PHE A 47 -8.61 -4.61 7.32
C PHE A 47 -7.81 -4.39 8.59
N LEU A 48 -6.89 -3.42 8.62
CA LEU A 48 -6.14 -3.07 9.83
C LEU A 48 -7.06 -2.50 10.91
N LEU A 49 -8.04 -1.67 10.56
CA LEU A 49 -9.03 -1.14 11.52
C LEU A 49 -9.98 -2.23 12.05
N LEU A 50 -10.43 -3.16 11.19
CA LEU A 50 -11.41 -4.19 11.53
C LEU A 50 -10.81 -5.38 12.28
N LEU A 51 -9.64 -5.86 11.85
CA LEU A 51 -9.02 -7.09 12.36
C LEU A 51 -7.81 -6.82 13.27
N GLY A 52 -7.29 -5.60 13.24
CA GLY A 52 -6.06 -5.21 13.92
C GLY A 52 -4.80 -5.64 13.16
N ASN A 53 -3.69 -4.93 13.42
CA ASN A 53 -2.41 -5.12 12.75
C ASN A 53 -1.93 -6.58 12.77
N ARG A 54 -2.02 -7.27 13.92
CA ARG A 54 -1.51 -8.65 14.07
C ARG A 54 -2.17 -9.66 13.13
N ARG A 55 -3.46 -9.47 12.80
CA ARG A 55 -4.21 -10.40 11.93
C ARG A 55 -4.15 -9.98 10.47
N ALA A 56 -4.14 -8.67 10.21
CA ALA A 56 -4.19 -8.16 8.84
C ALA A 56 -2.84 -8.18 8.12
N LEU A 57 -1.74 -7.92 8.85
CA LEU A 57 -0.42 -7.73 8.24
C LEU A 57 0.10 -8.91 7.39
N PRO A 58 -0.06 -10.19 7.78
CA PRO A 58 0.41 -11.29 6.95
C PRO A 58 -0.25 -11.32 5.57
N GLY A 59 -1.58 -11.14 5.51
CA GLY A 59 -2.30 -11.08 4.24
C GLY A 59 -1.97 -9.84 3.42
N LEU A 60 -1.83 -8.69 4.08
CA LEU A 60 -1.42 -7.45 3.42
C LEU A 60 -0.04 -7.56 2.78
N LEU A 61 0.94 -8.13 3.50
CA LEU A 61 2.29 -8.36 2.98
C LEU A 61 2.26 -9.26 1.74
N ILE A 62 1.50 -10.37 1.80
CA ILE A 62 1.38 -11.31 0.67
C ILE A 62 0.74 -10.61 -0.53
N GLY A 63 -0.38 -9.90 -0.33
CA GLY A 63 -1.05 -9.16 -1.42
C GLY A 63 -0.15 -8.07 -2.03
N ALA A 64 0.50 -7.26 -1.17
CA ALA A 64 1.38 -6.19 -1.61
C ALA A 64 2.58 -6.71 -2.41
N TYR A 65 3.22 -7.80 -1.98
CA TYR A 65 4.27 -8.43 -2.77
C TYR A 65 3.74 -9.00 -4.10
N THR A 66 2.57 -9.64 -4.07
CA THR A 66 1.94 -10.26 -5.25
C THR A 66 1.63 -9.25 -6.35
N ASP A 67 1.08 -8.08 -6.02
CA ASP A 67 0.77 -7.05 -7.02
C ASP A 67 2.01 -6.52 -7.72
N ASN A 68 3.11 -6.45 -6.98
CA ASN A 68 4.39 -5.99 -7.49
C ASN A 68 5.20 -7.11 -8.19
N LEU A 69 4.74 -8.37 -8.20
CA LEU A 69 5.36 -9.43 -9.01
C LEU A 69 5.25 -9.14 -10.51
N SER A 70 4.28 -8.32 -10.93
CA SER A 70 4.16 -7.88 -12.32
C SER A 70 5.39 -7.08 -12.83
N PHE A 71 6.21 -6.55 -11.92
CA PHE A 71 7.49 -5.91 -12.24
C PHE A 71 8.66 -6.89 -12.38
N LEU A 72 8.48 -8.17 -12.02
CA LEU A 72 9.54 -9.16 -12.19
C LEU A 72 9.78 -9.42 -13.68
N THR A 73 10.95 -9.03 -14.13
CA THR A 73 11.46 -9.40 -15.44
C THR A 73 11.71 -10.91 -15.49
N HIS A 74 11.25 -11.60 -16.54
CA HIS A 74 11.63 -12.98 -16.85
C HIS A 74 13.09 -13.01 -17.32
N THR A 75 14.02 -12.86 -16.39
CA THR A 75 15.46 -12.94 -16.62
C THR A 75 16.07 -13.97 -15.67
N ALA A 76 17.07 -14.70 -16.15
CA ALA A 76 17.87 -15.61 -15.32
C ALA A 76 19.03 -14.90 -14.61
N ASP A 77 19.19 -13.58 -14.83
CA ASP A 77 20.25 -12.80 -14.19
C ASP A 77 19.91 -12.51 -12.72
N ILE A 78 20.72 -13.09 -11.82
CA ILE A 78 20.56 -12.98 -10.37
C ILE A 78 20.69 -11.54 -9.86
N LEU A 79 21.53 -10.71 -10.50
CA LEU A 79 21.74 -9.32 -10.10
C LEU A 79 20.52 -8.46 -10.46
N VAL A 80 19.93 -8.73 -11.64
CA VAL A 80 18.69 -8.06 -12.06
C VAL A 80 17.53 -8.47 -11.14
N MET A 81 17.40 -9.77 -10.83
CA MET A 81 16.39 -10.25 -9.89
C MET A 81 16.54 -9.63 -8.49
N ALA A 82 17.78 -9.55 -7.98
CA ALA A 82 18.05 -8.93 -6.68
C ALA A 82 17.67 -7.44 -6.65
N ASN A 83 17.98 -6.69 -7.72
CA ASN A 83 17.60 -5.28 -7.82
C ASN A 83 16.07 -5.09 -7.86
N VAL A 84 15.36 -5.90 -8.64
CA VAL A 84 13.88 -5.86 -8.68
C VAL A 84 13.28 -6.19 -7.32
N PHE A 85 13.84 -7.18 -6.61
CA PHE A 85 13.38 -7.55 -5.28
C PHE A 85 13.59 -6.41 -4.27
N LEU A 86 14.79 -5.81 -4.22
CA LEU A 86 15.10 -4.69 -3.34
C LEU A 86 14.19 -3.47 -3.59
N LYS A 87 13.98 -3.13 -4.86
CA LYS A 87 13.04 -2.09 -5.27
C LYS A 87 11.62 -2.39 -4.75
N ASN A 88 11.15 -3.62 -4.97
CA ASN A 88 9.81 -4.04 -4.55
C ASN A 88 9.67 -3.97 -3.02
N THR A 89 10.70 -4.37 -2.27
CA THR A 89 10.69 -4.31 -0.81
C THR A 89 10.38 -2.90 -0.31
N GLY A 90 10.98 -1.85 -0.88
CA GLY A 90 10.72 -0.49 -0.43
C GLY A 90 9.30 -0.01 -0.78
N VAL A 91 8.76 -0.38 -1.94
CA VAL A 91 7.34 -0.13 -2.28
C VAL A 91 6.41 -0.83 -1.30
N VAL A 92 6.67 -2.10 -0.98
CA VAL A 92 5.87 -2.88 -0.02
C VAL A 92 5.96 -2.29 1.39
N ILE A 93 7.14 -1.82 1.82
CA ILE A 93 7.29 -1.11 3.10
C ILE A 93 6.38 0.12 3.11
N GLY A 94 6.37 0.93 2.06
CA GLY A 94 5.46 2.07 1.93
C GLY A 94 3.99 1.68 2.05
N ALA A 95 3.57 0.67 1.29
CA ALA A 95 2.21 0.15 1.27
C ALA A 95 1.73 -0.42 2.62
N VAL A 96 2.65 -0.89 3.46
CA VAL A 96 2.35 -1.42 4.80
C VAL A 96 2.41 -0.33 5.87
N VAL A 97 3.41 0.56 5.81
CA VAL A 97 3.57 1.65 6.77
C VAL A 97 2.43 2.65 6.66
N GLN A 98 1.99 2.99 5.44
CA GLN A 98 0.85 3.91 5.22
C GLN A 98 -0.39 3.55 6.04
N PRO A 99 -1.00 2.36 5.89
CA PRO A 99 -2.22 2.02 6.64
C PRO A 99 -1.95 1.83 8.13
N ILE A 100 -0.75 1.41 8.55
CA ILE A 100 -0.38 1.38 9.99
C ILE A 100 -0.42 2.79 10.57
N MET A 101 0.19 3.77 9.89
CA MET A 101 0.18 5.16 10.32
C MET A 101 -1.23 5.75 10.25
N GLY A 102 -2.02 5.38 9.25
CA GLY A 102 -3.45 5.72 9.16
C GLY A 102 -4.23 5.23 10.39
N VAL A 103 -4.07 3.96 10.77
CA VAL A 103 -4.69 3.41 11.99
C VAL A 103 -4.23 4.14 13.23
N TYR A 104 -2.92 4.39 13.38
CA TYR A 104 -2.37 5.14 14.51
C TYR A 104 -2.99 6.53 14.64
N LEU A 105 -3.02 7.30 13.55
CA LEU A 105 -3.57 8.65 13.51
C LEU A 105 -5.09 8.65 13.79
N ILE A 106 -5.83 7.71 13.23
CA ILE A 106 -7.27 7.56 13.47
C ILE A 106 -7.53 7.25 14.95
N GLN A 107 -6.82 6.28 15.51
CA GLN A 107 -6.99 5.93 16.93
C GLN A 107 -6.61 7.08 17.85
N HIS A 108 -5.60 7.89 17.48
CA HIS A 108 -5.14 9.02 18.27
C HIS A 108 -6.10 10.22 18.22
N PHE A 109 -6.57 10.61 17.03
CA PHE A 109 -7.35 11.85 16.84
C PHE A 109 -8.87 11.65 16.79
N ILE A 110 -9.34 10.45 16.45
CA ILE A 110 -10.78 10.13 16.33
C ILE A 110 -11.22 9.23 17.48
N GLY A 111 -10.36 8.32 17.94
CA GLY A 111 -10.67 7.38 19.00
C GLY A 111 -11.37 6.12 18.50
N ARG A 112 -11.95 5.35 19.43
CA ARG A 112 -12.47 3.99 19.16
C ARG A 112 -13.83 3.94 18.50
N GLU A 113 -14.61 5.02 18.55
CA GLU A 113 -15.93 5.13 17.91
C GLU A 113 -15.82 5.11 16.38
N GLY A 114 -14.64 5.45 15.86
CA GLY A 114 -14.31 5.37 14.46
C GLY A 114 -14.67 6.61 13.63
N PRO A 115 -14.26 6.63 12.35
CA PRO A 115 -14.34 7.81 11.50
C PRO A 115 -15.77 8.22 11.13
N LEU A 116 -16.74 7.31 11.20
CA LEU A 116 -18.12 7.56 10.77
C LEU A 116 -19.09 7.89 11.91
N TYR A 117 -18.59 8.00 13.15
CA TYR A 117 -19.44 8.24 14.33
C TYR A 117 -20.06 9.66 14.35
N SER A 118 -19.32 10.66 13.87
CA SER A 118 -19.78 12.06 13.85
C SER A 118 -19.19 12.82 12.66
N ILE A 119 -19.78 13.96 12.29
CA ILE A 119 -19.23 14.85 11.26
C ILE A 119 -17.80 15.27 11.62
N LYS A 120 -17.52 15.54 12.90
CA LYS A 120 -16.18 15.92 13.37
C LYS A 120 -15.18 14.77 13.19
N SER A 121 -15.58 13.54 13.50
CA SER A 121 -14.78 12.33 13.27
C SER A 121 -14.50 12.13 11.79
N PHE A 122 -15.50 12.36 10.94
CA PHE A 122 -15.39 12.22 9.50
C PHE A 122 -14.46 13.28 8.89
N LEU A 123 -14.58 14.55 9.30
CA LEU A 123 -13.67 15.60 8.84
C LEU A 123 -12.22 15.35 9.27
N ARG A 124 -12.00 14.85 10.49
CA ARG A 124 -10.67 14.42 10.94
C ARG A 124 -10.14 13.25 10.11
N PHE A 125 -11.00 12.30 9.76
CA PHE A 125 -10.63 11.17 8.91
C PHE A 125 -10.16 11.65 7.54
N ILE A 126 -10.94 12.52 6.89
CA ILE A 126 -10.56 13.14 5.61
C ILE A 126 -9.21 13.87 5.71
N ALA A 127 -8.92 14.55 6.81
CA ALA A 127 -7.63 15.22 7.02
C ALA A 127 -6.46 14.25 7.25
N ILE A 128 -6.70 13.05 7.81
CA ILE A 128 -5.67 12.04 8.07
C ILE A 128 -5.24 11.30 6.78
N ILE A 129 -6.18 11.08 5.84
CA ILE A 129 -5.91 10.38 4.58
C ILE A 129 -4.67 10.93 3.83
N PRO A 130 -4.58 12.23 3.50
CA PRO A 130 -3.41 12.74 2.78
C PRO A 130 -2.12 12.60 3.60
N ILE A 131 -2.17 12.66 4.93
CA ILE A 131 -0.98 12.51 5.79
C ILE A 131 -0.45 11.07 5.71
N MET A 132 -1.33 10.07 5.74
CA MET A 132 -0.89 8.68 5.64
C MET A 132 -0.39 8.33 4.23
N CYS A 133 -0.93 8.95 3.16
CA CYS A 133 -0.47 8.75 1.79
C CYS A 133 0.99 9.17 1.57
N LEU A 134 1.50 10.13 2.37
CA LEU A 134 2.90 10.56 2.33
C LEU A 134 3.87 9.39 2.48
N PHE A 135 3.52 8.38 3.29
CA PHE A 135 4.39 7.22 3.52
C PHE A 135 4.54 6.38 2.25
N SER A 136 3.45 5.92 1.63
CA SER A 136 3.57 5.11 0.41
C SER A 136 4.18 5.89 -0.74
N ALA A 137 3.78 7.16 -0.94
CA ALA A 137 4.35 8.01 -1.99
C ALA A 137 5.87 8.18 -1.81
N SER A 138 6.34 8.42 -0.58
CA SER A 138 7.77 8.65 -0.30
C SER A 138 8.59 7.38 -0.41
N PHE A 139 8.15 6.27 0.21
CA PHE A 139 8.85 4.99 0.12
C PHE A 139 8.84 4.47 -1.31
N GLY A 140 7.68 4.47 -1.94
CA GLY A 140 7.47 3.98 -3.30
C GLY A 140 8.31 4.73 -4.33
N THR A 141 8.19 6.06 -4.37
CA THR A 141 8.96 6.88 -5.33
C THR A 141 10.45 6.77 -5.08
N SER A 142 10.90 6.82 -3.82
CA SER A 142 12.33 6.68 -3.50
C SER A 142 12.87 5.32 -3.95
N SER A 143 12.11 4.24 -3.79
CA SER A 143 12.48 2.92 -4.30
C SER A 143 12.56 2.88 -5.82
N LEU A 144 11.65 3.54 -6.54
CA LEU A 144 11.70 3.62 -8.00
C LEU A 144 12.97 4.31 -8.50
N VAL A 145 13.30 5.45 -7.91
CA VAL A 145 14.41 6.28 -8.39
C VAL A 145 15.77 5.73 -7.94
N LEU A 146 15.89 5.29 -6.68
CA LEU A 146 17.11 4.64 -6.18
C LEU A 146 17.37 3.29 -6.88
N GLY A 147 16.29 2.56 -7.22
CA GLY A 147 16.37 1.31 -7.99
C GLY A 147 16.59 1.51 -9.50
N GLY A 148 16.76 2.75 -9.97
CA GLY A 148 17.05 3.07 -11.37
C GLY A 148 15.87 2.86 -12.34
N SER A 149 14.65 2.67 -11.83
CA SER A 149 13.44 2.47 -12.66
C SER A 149 12.80 3.77 -13.14
N ALA A 150 13.17 4.91 -12.55
CA ALA A 150 12.78 6.23 -12.98
C ALA A 150 13.94 7.21 -12.77
N PRO A 151 14.12 8.22 -13.63
CA PRO A 151 15.14 9.24 -13.44
C PRO A 151 14.78 10.17 -12.27
N TRP A 152 15.79 10.71 -11.58
CA TRP A 152 15.60 11.67 -10.48
C TRP A 152 14.81 12.92 -10.87
N SER A 153 14.89 13.35 -12.14
CA SER A 153 14.12 14.47 -12.67
C SER A 153 12.60 14.24 -12.62
N LYS A 154 12.14 12.98 -12.53
CA LYS A 154 10.72 12.59 -12.44
C LYS A 154 10.25 12.34 -11.01
N TYR A 155 11.12 12.48 -9.99
CA TYR A 155 10.79 12.17 -8.60
C TYR A 155 9.52 12.89 -8.13
N THR A 156 9.47 14.23 -8.28
CA THR A 156 8.35 15.03 -7.79
C THR A 156 7.04 14.72 -8.52
N GLU A 157 7.10 14.50 -9.83
CA GLU A 157 5.93 14.15 -10.65
C GLU A 157 5.33 12.80 -10.23
N ILE A 158 6.17 11.79 -10.03
CA ILE A 158 5.75 10.46 -9.58
C ILE A 158 5.20 10.53 -8.14
N TRP A 159 5.90 11.23 -7.24
CA TRP A 159 5.50 11.38 -5.86
C TRP A 159 4.14 12.05 -5.72
N LEU A 160 3.90 13.15 -6.47
CA LEU A 160 2.61 13.84 -6.49
C LEU A 160 1.49 12.99 -7.12
N THR A 161 1.83 12.08 -8.03
CA THR A 161 0.84 11.17 -8.62
C THR A 161 0.45 10.05 -7.66
N TRP A 162 1.34 9.65 -6.74
CA TRP A 162 1.12 8.56 -5.79
C TRP A 162 0.61 9.02 -4.42
N TRP A 163 0.58 10.32 -4.18
CA TRP A 163 0.07 10.94 -2.95
C TRP A 163 -1.42 11.28 -3.10
#